data_AF-A0A7S2CVV3-F1
#
_entry.id   AF-A0A7S2CVV3-F1
#
_cell.length_a   1.000
_cell.length_b   1.000
_cell.length_c   1.000
_cell.angle_alpha   90.00
_cell.angle_beta   90.00
_cell.angle_gamma   90.00
#
_symmetry.space_group_name_H-M   'P 1'
#
loop_
_entity.id
_entity.type
_entity.pdbx_description
1 polymer ?
#
loop_
_entity_poly.entity_id
_entity_poly.type
_entity_poly.pdbx_seq_one_letter_code
_entity_poly.pdbx_strand_id
1 'polypeptide(L)'
;GAESAREEALRKAQEWGVSVNAGGLHWATYKATTRRNGVFRINMNEQLVAPVFKAISTHWERAFLSGMTSTLDTLKRSVEADLAPFHDSLMKSLSEAAVPDTATASVHGIRSDIL
;
A
#
# COMPACT_ATOMS: atom_id res chain seq x y z
N GLY A 1 6.94 7.33 -14.50
CA GLY A 1 6.54 8.31 -13.47
C GLY A 1 5.31 9.08 -13.92
N ALA A 2 4.79 10.01 -13.11
CA ALA A 2 3.54 10.72 -13.40
C ALA A 2 3.53 11.46 -14.75
N GLU A 3 4.63 12.13 -15.11
CA GLU A 3 4.80 12.83 -16.38
C GLU A 3 4.65 11.90 -17.60
N SER A 4 5.35 10.76 -17.57
CA SER A 4 5.26 9.74 -18.63
C SER A 4 3.86 9.11 -18.72
N ALA A 5 3.16 8.94 -17.60
CA ALA A 5 1.77 8.46 -17.60
C ALA A 5 0.82 9.47 -18.25
N ARG A 6 1.03 10.77 -17.99
CA ARG A 6 0.26 11.85 -18.64
C ARG A 6 0.48 11.84 -20.14
N GLU A 7 1.73 11.77 -20.59
CA GLU A 7 2.07 11.71 -22.02
C GLU A 7 1.43 10.50 -22.71
N GLU A 8 1.46 9.33 -22.06
CA GLU A 8 0.86 8.12 -22.60
C GLU A 8 -0.68 8.22 -22.68
N ALA A 9 -1.33 8.81 -21.68
CA ALA A 9 -2.78 9.08 -21.71
C ALA A 9 -3.15 10.07 -22.84
N LEU A 10 -2.37 11.14 -23.01
CA LEU A 10 -2.58 12.11 -24.09
C LEU A 10 -2.39 11.47 -25.46
N ARG A 11 -1.35 10.66 -25.64
CA ARG A 11 -1.11 9.89 -26.86
C ARG A 11 -2.30 8.98 -27.16
N LYS A 12 -2.83 8.27 -26.15
CA LYS A 12 -4.00 7.40 -26.32
C LYS A 12 -5.24 8.17 -26.77
N ALA A 13 -5.46 9.37 -26.23
CA ALA A 13 -6.57 10.23 -26.65
C ALA A 13 -6.41 10.71 -28.12
N GLN A 14 -5.17 11.03 -28.54
CA GLN A 14 -4.88 11.43 -29.91
C GLN A 14 -5.12 10.30 -30.91
N GLU A 15 -4.80 9.05 -30.56
CA GLU A 15 -5.06 7.86 -31.39
C GLU A 15 -6.53 7.71 -31.76
N TRP A 16 -7.47 8.16 -30.93
CA TRP A 16 -8.90 8.06 -31.29
C TRP A 16 -9.32 9.06 -32.37
N GLY A 17 -8.56 10.16 -32.53
CA GLY A 17 -8.85 11.23 -33.48
C GLY A 17 -8.14 11.10 -34.83
N VAL A 18 -7.25 10.12 -35.02
CA VAL A 18 -6.62 9.88 -36.32
C VAL A 18 -7.61 9.25 -37.31
N SER A 19 -7.25 9.20 -38.60
CA SER A 19 -8.11 8.59 -39.62
C SER A 19 -8.39 7.11 -39.30
N VAL A 20 -9.56 6.61 -39.71
CA VAL A 20 -9.92 5.19 -39.55
C VAL A 20 -8.89 4.27 -40.23
N ASN A 21 -8.35 4.69 -41.37
CA ASN A 21 -7.31 3.95 -42.10
C ASN A 21 -5.98 3.88 -41.33
N ALA A 22 -5.75 4.80 -40.40
CA ALA A 22 -4.59 4.83 -39.52
C ALA A 22 -4.89 4.25 -38.12
N GLY A 23 -6.03 3.57 -37.95
CA GLY A 23 -6.42 2.93 -36.68
C GLY A 23 -7.23 3.79 -35.72
N GLY A 24 -7.68 4.98 -36.15
CA GLY A 24 -8.54 5.84 -35.34
C GLY A 24 -10.01 5.43 -35.35
N LEU A 25 -10.82 6.11 -34.54
CA LEU A 25 -12.25 5.80 -34.43
C LEU A 25 -13.05 6.50 -35.52
N HIS A 26 -14.01 5.79 -36.11
CA HIS A 26 -14.99 6.44 -36.97
C HIS A 26 -15.71 7.55 -36.19
N TRP A 27 -15.90 8.73 -36.79
CA TRP A 27 -16.48 9.91 -36.13
C TRP A 27 -17.78 9.60 -35.37
N ALA A 28 -18.69 8.84 -35.99
CA ALA A 28 -19.95 8.45 -35.35
C ALA A 28 -19.73 7.60 -34.08
N THR A 29 -18.72 6.73 -34.07
CA THR A 29 -18.34 5.93 -32.90
C THR A 29 -17.71 6.82 -31.83
N TYR A 30 -16.73 7.67 -32.20
CA TYR A 30 -16.10 8.61 -31.28
C TYR A 30 -17.13 9.49 -30.57
N LYS A 31 -18.02 10.14 -31.34
CA LYS A 31 -19.11 10.98 -30.83
C LYS A 31 -20.08 10.19 -29.94
N ALA A 32 -20.39 8.95 -30.32
CA ALA A 32 -21.25 8.08 -29.55
C ALA A 32 -20.63 7.69 -28.20
N THR A 33 -19.32 7.43 -28.16
CA THR A 33 -18.57 7.08 -26.95
C THR A 33 -18.46 8.26 -25.99
N THR A 34 -18.15 9.45 -26.48
CA THR A 34 -18.07 10.66 -25.63
C THR A 34 -19.42 11.04 -25.03
N ARG A 35 -20.53 10.89 -25.77
CA ARG A 35 -21.89 11.12 -25.26
C ARG A 35 -22.36 10.07 -24.26
N ARG A 36 -21.72 8.90 -24.21
CA ARG A 36 -22.00 7.80 -23.27
C ARG A 36 -20.95 7.71 -22.17
N ASN A 37 -20.45 8.85 -21.71
CA ASN A 37 -19.47 8.95 -20.62
C ASN A 37 -18.20 8.10 -20.85
N GLY A 38 -17.74 8.00 -22.10
CA GLY A 38 -16.52 7.29 -22.45
C GLY A 38 -16.68 5.77 -22.60
N VAL A 39 -17.90 5.22 -22.48
CA VAL A 39 -18.14 3.76 -22.53
C VAL A 39 -19.11 3.41 -23.64
N PHE A 40 -18.57 3.03 -24.80
CA PHE A 40 -19.34 2.53 -25.94
C PHE A 40 -18.43 1.82 -26.93
N ARG A 41 -18.60 0.50 -27.08
CA ARG A 41 -17.74 -0.44 -27.84
C ARG A 41 -16.29 -0.55 -27.32
N ILE A 42 -15.72 0.56 -26.88
CA ILE A 42 -14.49 0.68 -26.12
C ILE A 42 -14.76 1.41 -24.80
N ASN A 43 -13.85 1.26 -23.85
CA ASN A 43 -13.83 1.99 -22.60
C ASN A 43 -12.67 3.01 -22.62
N MET A 44 -12.98 4.26 -22.95
CA MET A 44 -12.00 5.35 -22.98
C MET A 44 -11.46 5.66 -21.59
N ASN A 45 -12.29 5.53 -20.55
CA ASN A 45 -11.90 5.83 -19.17
C ASN A 45 -10.82 4.86 -18.69
N GLU A 46 -11.02 3.57 -18.95
CA GLU A 46 -10.05 2.52 -18.63
C GLU A 46 -8.72 2.74 -19.37
N GLN A 47 -8.78 3.08 -20.66
CA GLN A 47 -7.59 3.35 -21.46
C GLN A 47 -6.82 4.59 -20.99
N LEU A 48 -7.51 5.63 -20.50
CA LEU A 48 -6.87 6.85 -19.98
C LEU A 48 -6.29 6.65 -18.57
N VAL A 49 -6.92 5.82 -17.74
CA VAL A 49 -6.48 5.59 -16.37
C VAL A 49 -5.40 4.50 -16.26
N ALA A 50 -5.35 3.55 -17.20
CA ALA A 50 -4.33 2.49 -17.24
C ALA A 50 -2.88 2.99 -17.08
N PRO A 51 -2.40 4.03 -17.80
CA PRO A 51 -1.03 4.54 -17.60
C PRO A 51 -0.83 5.15 -16.21
N VAL A 52 -1.87 5.76 -15.63
CA VAL A 52 -1.83 6.31 -14.27
C VAL A 52 -1.69 5.18 -13.26
N PHE A 53 -2.53 4.15 -13.35
CA PHE A 53 -2.43 2.96 -12.49
C PHE A 53 -1.06 2.31 -12.59
N LYS A 54 -0.56 2.10 -13.81
CA LYS A 54 0.78 1.53 -14.03
C LYS A 54 1.88 2.36 -13.35
N ALA A 55 1.80 3.68 -13.43
CA ALA A 55 2.80 4.56 -12.81
C ALA A 55 2.76 4.55 -11.27
N ILE A 56 1.57 4.40 -10.67
CA ILE A 56 1.43 4.38 -9.21
C ILE A 56 1.69 2.98 -8.62
N SER A 57 1.37 1.89 -9.33
CA SER A 57 1.46 0.53 -8.79
C SER A 57 2.84 0.21 -8.21
N THR A 58 3.92 0.55 -8.92
CA THR A 58 5.29 0.30 -8.41
C THR A 58 5.63 1.11 -7.15
N HIS A 59 5.11 2.33 -7.04
CA HIS A 59 5.33 3.18 -5.87
C HIS A 59 4.50 2.70 -4.67
N TRP A 60 3.27 2.27 -4.93
CA TRP A 60 2.39 1.65 -3.95
C TRP A 60 2.99 0.35 -3.42
N GLU A 61 3.45 -0.53 -4.30
CA GLU A 61 4.11 -1.78 -3.91
C GLU A 61 5.31 -1.51 -2.98
N ARG A 62 6.18 -0.57 -3.34
CA ARG A 62 7.31 -0.19 -2.48
C ARG A 62 6.86 0.37 -1.13
N ALA A 63 5.87 1.26 -1.11
CA ALA A 63 5.38 1.88 0.12
C ALA A 63 4.75 0.85 1.07
N PHE A 64 3.89 -0.03 0.54
CA PHE A 64 3.14 -0.99 1.35
C PHE A 64 3.92 -2.26 1.66
N LEU A 65 4.68 -2.82 0.72
CA LEU A 65 5.42 -4.06 1.00
C LEU A 65 6.73 -3.78 1.73
N SER A 66 7.53 -2.83 1.25
CA SER A 66 8.83 -2.57 1.86
C SER A 66 8.74 -1.56 3.00
N GLY A 67 8.07 -0.43 2.78
CA GLY A 67 7.99 0.64 3.78
C GLY A 67 7.24 0.23 5.05
N MET A 68 6.04 -0.33 4.89
CA MET A 68 5.22 -0.76 6.03
C MET A 68 5.87 -1.89 6.82
N THR A 69 6.36 -2.93 6.14
CA THR A 69 7.04 -4.05 6.80
C THR A 69 8.26 -3.58 7.59
N SER A 70 9.12 -2.75 6.98
CA SER A 70 10.28 -2.20 7.68
C SER A 70 9.88 -1.35 8.89
N THR A 71 8.79 -0.61 8.80
CA THR A 71 8.28 0.21 9.91
C THR A 71 7.77 -0.66 11.05
N LEU A 72 7.01 -1.72 10.73
CA LEU A 72 6.49 -2.67 11.71
C LEU A 72 7.62 -3.48 12.38
N ASP A 73 8.63 -3.90 11.62
CA ASP A 73 9.81 -4.59 12.16
C ASP A 73 10.59 -3.68 13.12
N THR A 74 10.73 -2.40 12.77
CA THR A 74 11.40 -1.41 13.62
C THR A 74 10.60 -1.19 14.91
N LEU A 75 9.28 -1.05 14.79
CA LEU A 75 8.39 -0.92 15.95
C LEU A 75 8.48 -2.15 16.86
N LYS A 76 8.40 -3.36 16.30
CA LYS A 76 8.53 -4.61 17.06
C LYS A 76 9.83 -4.64 17.86
N ARG A 77 10.96 -4.34 17.20
CA ARG A 77 12.28 -4.31 17.85
C ARG A 77 12.37 -3.25 18.95
N SER A 78 11.78 -2.07 18.73
CA SER A 78 11.75 -1.02 19.75
C SER A 78 10.95 -1.45 20.97
N VAL A 79 9.77 -2.03 20.76
CA VAL A 79 8.93 -2.53 21.85
C VAL A 79 9.64 -3.64 22.61
N GLU A 80 10.28 -4.59 21.92
CA GLU A 80 11.06 -5.66 22.57
C GLU A 80 12.24 -5.08 23.36
N ALA A 81 12.95 -4.09 22.80
CA ALA A 81 14.10 -3.44 23.43
C ALA A 81 13.72 -2.61 24.66
N ASP A 82 12.51 -2.07 24.73
CA ASP A 82 12.03 -1.29 25.88
C ASP A 82 11.35 -2.19 26.93
N LEU A 83 10.57 -3.18 26.48
CA LEU A 83 9.78 -4.04 27.36
C LEU A 83 10.64 -5.04 28.12
N ALA A 84 11.69 -5.60 27.50
CA ALA A 84 12.55 -6.57 28.18
C ALA A 84 13.31 -5.94 29.37
N PRO A 85 14.02 -4.80 29.22
CA PRO A 85 14.67 -4.14 30.36
C PRO A 85 13.69 -3.62 31.40
N PHE A 86 12.52 -3.14 30.98
CA PHE A 86 11.46 -2.75 31.91
C PHE A 86 11.01 -3.93 32.78
N HIS A 87 10.72 -5.07 32.15
CA HIS A 87 10.34 -6.30 32.83
C HIS A 87 11.44 -6.75 33.81
N ASP A 88 12.71 -6.78 33.36
CA ASP A 88 13.84 -7.17 34.21
C ASP A 88 14.01 -6.23 35.40
N SER A 89 13.85 -4.92 35.20
CA SER A 89 13.93 -3.91 36.27
C SER A 89 12.77 -4.04 37.27
N LEU A 90 11.56 -4.31 36.77
CA LEU A 90 10.39 -4.55 37.60
C LEU A 90 10.57 -5.81 38.44
N MET A 91 11.06 -6.90 37.85
CA MET A 91 11.32 -8.15 38.56
C MET A 91 12.39 -7.98 39.64
N LYS A 92 13.48 -7.24 39.33
CA LYS A 92 14.50 -6.91 40.32
C LYS A 92 13.90 -6.14 41.50
N SER A 93 13.10 -5.11 41.22
CA SER A 93 12.47 -4.27 42.26
C SER A 93 11.50 -5.07 43.14
N LEU A 94 10.72 -5.99 42.56
CA LEU A 94 9.82 -6.87 43.31
C LEU A 94 10.56 -7.85 44.23
N SER A 95 11.71 -8.36 43.77
CA SER A 95 12.55 -9.25 44.58
C SER A 95 13.15 -8.51 45.79
N GLU A 96 13.58 -7.26 45.60
CA GLU A 96 14.10 -6.41 46.67
C GLU A 96 13.01 -6.04 47.69
N ALA A 97 11.76 -5.91 47.24
CA ALA A 97 10.61 -5.66 48.10
C ALA A 97 10.06 -6.91 48.82
N ALA A 98 10.72 -8.07 48.71
CA ALA A 98 10.32 -9.34 49.33
C ALA A 98 8.88 -9.79 49.01
N VAL A 99 8.39 -9.47 47.80
CA VAL A 99 7.07 -9.91 47.35
C VAL A 99 7.10 -11.43 47.15
N PRO A 100 6.10 -12.19 47.65
CA PRO A 100 6.06 -13.65 47.51
C PRO A 100 6.06 -14.11 46.05
N ASP A 101 6.85 -15.14 45.73
CA ASP A 101 7.00 -15.69 44.38
C ASP A 101 5.69 -16.16 43.74
N THR A 102 4.69 -16.50 44.56
CA THR A 102 3.35 -16.88 44.11
C THR A 102 2.60 -15.72 43.45
N ALA A 103 2.89 -14.47 43.83
CA ALA A 103 2.30 -13.27 43.24
C ALA A 103 3.05 -12.79 41.98
N THR A 104 4.35 -13.10 41.87
CA THR A 104 5.18 -12.75 40.70
C THR A 104 5.04 -13.76 39.55
N ALA A 105 4.63 -15.00 39.84
CA ALA A 105 4.35 -16.03 38.85
C ALA A 105 3.33 -15.60 37.77
N SER A 106 2.34 -14.77 38.14
CA SER A 106 1.33 -14.24 37.22
C SER A 106 1.92 -13.28 36.18
N VAL A 107 2.97 -12.55 36.55
CA VAL A 107 3.73 -11.66 35.66
C VAL A 107 4.62 -12.46 34.71
N HIS A 108 5.11 -13.61 35.19
CA HIS A 108 5.99 -14.51 34.46
C HIS A 108 5.29 -15.29 33.33
N GLY A 109 3.99 -15.58 33.49
CA GLY A 109 3.21 -16.47 32.60
C GLY A 109 2.90 -15.94 31.20
N ILE A 110 2.98 -14.62 30.98
CA ILE A 110 2.64 -14.04 29.66
C ILE A 110 3.73 -14.34 28.61
N ARG A 111 4.93 -14.73 29.03
CA ARG A 111 6.08 -14.95 28.13
C ARG A 111 6.08 -16.32 27.43
N SER A 112 5.25 -17.28 27.85
CA SER A 112 5.31 -18.67 27.33
C SER A 112 4.39 -18.97 26.16
N ASP A 113 3.37 -18.14 25.89
CA ASP A 113 2.24 -18.55 25.03
C ASP A 113 2.12 -17.80 23.70
N ILE A 114 3.10 -16.95 23.34
CA ILE A 114 3.08 -16.23 22.06
C ILE A 114 4.42 -16.40 21.34
N LEU A 115 4.43 -17.42 20.47
CA LEU A 115 5.33 -17.71 19.33
C LEU A 115 6.79 -18.10 19.64
#